data_AF-A0A6N8H8C8-F1
#
_entry.id   AF-A0A6N8H8C8-F1
#
_cell.length_a   1.000
_cell.length_b   1.000
_cell.length_c   1.000
_cell.angle_alpha   90.00
_cell.angle_beta   90.00
_cell.angle_gamma   90.00
#
_symmetry.space_group_name_H-M   'P 1'
#
loop_
_entity.id
_entity.type
_entity.pdbx_description
1 polymer ?
#
loop_
_entity_poly.entity_id
_entity_poly.type
_entity_poly.pdbx_seq_one_letter_code
_entity_poly.pdbx_strand_id
1 'polypeptide(L)'
;MPKGVSNKRYTPEFKKLVIETMQEEKLSYSETCRRFEVNSRDRIKSWERIYLEEGPEGFAVERRGRSSKGRPPKQLPKQVEEDLLAEVQRLRAENDYLKNLQALVLEDERHQHKKRW
;
A
#
# COMPACT_ATOMS: atom_id res chain seq x y z
N MET A 1 16.80 34.68 12.84
CA MET A 1 17.00 33.22 13.03
C MET A 1 18.22 32.80 12.23
N PRO A 2 19.24 32.14 12.82
CA PRO A 2 20.37 31.66 12.04
C PRO A 2 19.88 30.55 11.09
N LYS A 3 20.31 30.61 9.83
CA LYS A 3 19.94 29.66 8.78
C LYS A 3 20.49 28.28 9.17
N GLY A 4 19.62 27.25 9.15
CA GLY A 4 19.98 25.89 9.55
C GLY A 4 21.18 25.34 8.76
N VAL A 5 21.96 24.46 9.41
CA VAL A 5 23.15 23.82 8.82
C VAL A 5 22.77 23.10 7.52
N SER A 6 23.49 23.40 6.44
CA SER A 6 23.29 22.74 5.15
C SER A 6 23.51 21.23 5.28
N ASN A 7 22.54 20.42 4.88
CA ASN A 7 22.68 18.97 4.90
C ASN A 7 23.79 18.50 3.96
N LYS A 8 24.77 17.76 4.48
CA LYS A 8 25.85 17.12 3.71
C LYS A 8 25.22 16.18 2.67
N ARG A 9 25.48 16.43 1.38
CA ARG A 9 25.00 15.59 0.27
C ARG A 9 26.01 14.48 0.01
N TYR A 10 25.52 13.27 -0.24
CA TYR A 10 26.34 12.14 -0.65
C TYR A 10 25.92 11.67 -2.03
N THR A 11 26.91 11.27 -2.83
CA THR A 11 26.71 10.66 -4.14
C THR A 11 26.06 9.28 -4.00
N PRO A 12 25.31 8.81 -5.02
CA PRO A 12 24.77 7.45 -5.03
C PRO A 12 25.85 6.39 -4.81
N GLU A 13 27.01 6.54 -5.47
CA GLU A 13 28.15 5.63 -5.33
C GLU A 13 28.67 5.53 -3.90
N PHE A 14 28.79 6.67 -3.20
CA PHE A 14 29.20 6.66 -1.81
C PHE A 14 28.20 5.92 -0.92
N LYS A 15 26.89 6.13 -1.12
CA LYS A 15 25.86 5.42 -0.35
C LYS A 15 25.91 3.91 -0.59
N LYS A 16 26.12 3.50 -1.85
CA LYS A 16 26.28 2.10 -2.22
C LYS A 16 27.47 1.48 -1.49
N LEU A 17 28.65 2.10 -1.60
CA LEU A 17 29.87 1.66 -0.91
C LEU A 17 29.64 1.48 0.59
N VAL A 18 29.02 2.46 1.25
CA VAL A 18 28.75 2.43 2.69
C VAL A 18 27.88 1.22 3.07
N ILE A 19 26.82 0.94 2.31
CA ILE A 19 25.91 -0.16 2.62
C ILE A 19 26.52 -1.52 2.28
N GLU A 20 27.26 -1.64 1.17
CA GLU A 20 27.96 -2.88 0.81
C GLU A 20 28.99 -3.25 1.87
N THR A 21 29.85 -2.31 2.28
CA THR A 21 30.82 -2.55 3.37
C THR A 21 30.14 -2.90 4.69
N MET A 22 29.03 -2.23 5.03
CA MET A 22 28.27 -2.54 6.25
C MET A 22 27.75 -3.99 6.23
N GLN A 23 27.25 -4.46 5.10
CA GLN A 23 26.71 -5.83 4.96
C GLN A 23 27.80 -6.90 4.88
N GLU A 24 28.92 -6.61 4.23
CA GLU A 24 30.07 -7.50 4.10
C GLU A 24 30.74 -7.72 5.45
N GLU A 25 31.03 -6.63 6.17
CA GLU A 25 31.73 -6.66 7.46
C GLU A 25 30.78 -6.81 8.66
N LYS A 26 29.47 -6.90 8.43
CA LYS A 26 28.43 -7.02 9.48
C LYS A 26 28.51 -5.91 10.54
N LEU A 27 28.80 -4.69 10.10
CA LEU A 27 28.91 -3.54 10.98
C LEU A 27 27.53 -3.10 11.49
N SER A 28 27.47 -2.67 12.74
CA SER A 28 26.31 -1.93 13.22
C SER A 28 26.22 -0.57 12.55
N TYR A 29 25.03 0.05 12.58
CA TYR A 29 24.86 1.40 12.04
C TYR A 29 25.77 2.44 12.73
N SER A 30 26.03 2.27 14.03
CA SER A 30 26.89 3.20 14.79
C SER A 30 28.35 3.10 14.36
N GLU A 31 28.84 1.88 14.14
CA GLU A 31 30.20 1.63 13.62
C GLU A 31 30.34 2.15 12.19
N THR A 32 29.32 1.91 11.36
CA THR A 32 29.26 2.42 9.98
C THR A 32 29.30 3.96 9.97
N CYS A 33 28.56 4.62 10.87
CA CYS A 33 28.61 6.08 10.99
C CYS A 33 30.00 6.60 11.36
N ARG A 34 30.70 5.93 12.29
CA ARG A 34 32.05 6.31 12.70
C ARG A 34 33.05 6.09 11.57
N ARG A 35 32.99 4.95 10.89
CA ARG A 35 33.92 4.59 9.81
C ARG A 35 33.83 5.52 8.60
N PHE A 36 32.61 5.90 8.22
CA PHE A 36 32.36 6.71 7.02
C PHE A 36 32.04 8.18 7.33
N GLU A 37 32.24 8.62 8.58
CA GLU A 37 31.95 9.97 9.05
C GLU A 37 30.56 10.47 8.64
N VAL A 38 29.55 9.60 8.83
CA VAL A 38 28.15 9.91 8.56
C VAL A 38 27.49 10.38 9.85
N ASN A 39 27.07 11.65 9.85
CA ASN A 39 26.55 12.33 11.04
C ASN A 39 25.29 11.72 11.69
N SER A 40 24.63 10.74 11.06
CA SER A 40 23.35 10.21 11.57
C SER A 40 23.18 8.74 11.24
N ARG A 41 22.93 7.96 12.29
CA ARG A 41 22.52 6.55 12.21
C ARG A 41 21.23 6.36 11.42
N ASP A 42 20.25 7.23 11.60
CA ASP A 42 18.97 7.16 10.87
C ASP A 42 19.16 7.33 9.36
N ARG A 43 20.22 8.05 8.97
CA ARG A 43 20.58 8.20 7.57
C ARG A 43 21.11 6.91 6.96
N ILE A 44 21.96 6.18 7.68
CA ILE A 44 22.39 4.83 7.27
C ILE A 44 21.20 3.88 7.20
N LYS A 45 20.34 3.86 8.22
CA LYS A 45 19.11 3.04 8.24
C LYS A 45 18.21 3.33 7.03
N SER A 46 18.07 4.60 6.67
CA SER A 46 17.29 5.00 5.49
C SER A 46 17.91 4.52 4.19
N TRP A 47 19.25 4.51 4.08
CA TRP A 47 19.94 4.01 2.90
C TRP A 47 19.85 2.50 2.78
N GLU A 48 20.01 1.77 3.88
CA GLU A 48 19.83 0.32 3.88
C GLU A 48 18.43 -0.07 3.43
N ARG A 49 17.39 0.63 3.92
CA ARG A 49 16.01 0.40 3.46
C ARG A 49 15.87 0.58 1.94
N ILE A 50 16.41 1.68 1.40
CA ILE A 50 16.38 1.94 -0.05
C ILE A 50 17.13 0.83 -0.80
N TYR A 51 18.29 0.40 -0.30
CA TYR A 51 19.08 -0.66 -0.92
C TYR A 51 18.35 -2.00 -0.94
N LEU A 52 17.66 -2.37 0.15
CA LEU A 52 16.90 -3.61 0.25
C LEU A 52 15.60 -3.60 -0.58
N GLU A 53 14.91 -2.45 -0.64
CA GLU A 53 13.63 -2.32 -1.36
C GLU A 53 13.80 -2.07 -2.86
N GLU A 54 14.80 -1.26 -3.25
CA GLU A 54 14.95 -0.73 -4.61
C GLU A 54 16.32 -1.04 -5.25
N GLY A 55 17.26 -1.61 -4.49
CA GLY A 55 18.63 -1.86 -4.95
C GLY A 55 19.51 -0.60 -5.01
N PRO A 56 20.74 -0.71 -5.53
CA PRO A 56 21.68 0.41 -5.63
C PRO A 56 21.15 1.56 -6.51
N GLU A 57 20.38 1.24 -7.56
CA GLU A 57 19.74 2.22 -8.45
C GLU A 57 18.76 3.14 -7.70
N GLY A 58 18.19 2.65 -6.60
CA GLY A 58 17.31 3.43 -5.72
C GLY A 58 17.98 4.68 -5.14
N PHE A 59 19.32 4.76 -5.10
CA PHE A 59 20.04 5.95 -4.64
C PHE A 59 20.09 7.09 -5.65
N ALA A 60 19.92 6.81 -6.95
CA ALA A 60 19.87 7.82 -8.00
C ALA A 60 18.49 8.49 -8.12
N VAL A 61 17.44 7.85 -7.58
CA VAL A 61 16.07 8.36 -7.63
C VAL A 61 15.89 9.58 -6.72
N GLU A 62 15.58 10.74 -7.32
CA GLU A 62 15.21 11.96 -6.60
C GLU A 62 13.80 11.83 -6.00
N ARG A 63 13.70 12.03 -4.69
CA ARG A 63 12.46 11.87 -3.92
C ARG A 63 11.97 13.19 -3.30
N ARG A 64 12.76 14.27 -3.38
CA ARG A 64 12.32 15.60 -2.93
C ARG A 64 11.08 16.06 -3.69
N GLY A 65 10.16 16.69 -2.97
CA GLY A 65 8.95 17.26 -3.58
C GLY A 65 7.92 16.23 -4.03
N ARG A 66 8.21 14.92 -3.95
CA ARG A 66 7.16 13.90 -4.09
C ARG A 66 6.26 13.98 -2.87
N SER A 67 5.07 14.51 -3.06
CA SER A 67 4.01 14.42 -2.07
C SER A 67 3.85 12.97 -1.66
N SER A 68 3.87 12.70 -0.37
CA SER A 68 3.37 11.44 0.18
C SER A 68 1.98 11.23 -0.41
N LYS A 69 1.80 10.21 -1.27
CA LYS A 69 0.47 9.62 -1.40
C LYS A 69 0.20 9.12 0.01
N GLY A 70 -0.71 9.79 0.72
CA GLY A 70 -0.98 9.54 2.13
C GLY A 70 -1.16 8.05 2.41
N ARG A 71 -1.14 7.68 3.69
CA ARG A 71 -1.30 6.29 4.13
C ARG A 71 -2.37 5.59 3.28
N PRO A 72 -2.04 4.49 2.57
CA PRO A 72 -3.03 3.80 1.77
C PRO A 72 -4.22 3.47 2.67
N PRO A 73 -5.46 3.56 2.15
CA PRO A 73 -6.64 3.25 2.94
C PRO A 73 -6.45 1.87 3.57
N LYS A 74 -6.89 1.74 4.82
CA LYS A 74 -6.73 0.52 5.61
C LYS A 74 -7.38 -0.63 4.82
N GLN A 75 -6.57 -1.45 4.16
CA GLN A 75 -7.06 -2.59 3.40
C GLN A 75 -7.71 -3.56 4.39
N LEU A 76 -8.92 -3.99 4.07
CA LEU A 76 -9.60 -5.01 4.88
C LEU A 76 -8.82 -6.32 4.75
N PRO A 77 -8.82 -7.17 5.79
CA PRO A 77 -8.29 -8.52 5.65
C PRO A 77 -9.03 -9.25 4.52
N LYS A 78 -8.30 -9.95 3.65
CA LYS A 78 -8.86 -10.64 2.47
C LYS A 78 -10.07 -11.53 2.79
N GLN A 79 -10.05 -12.17 3.96
CA GLN A 79 -11.15 -12.99 4.46
C GLN A 79 -12.48 -12.21 4.55
N VAL A 80 -12.44 -10.97 5.04
CA VAL A 80 -13.63 -10.13 5.20
C VAL A 80 -14.17 -9.67 3.84
N GLU A 81 -13.29 -9.45 2.87
CA GLU A 81 -13.70 -9.09 1.50
C GLU A 81 -14.41 -10.26 0.81
N GLU A 82 -13.90 -11.49 0.97
CA GLU A 82 -14.53 -12.71 0.43
C GLU A 82 -15.91 -12.96 1.05
N ASP A 83 -16.03 -12.83 2.38
CA ASP A 83 -17.31 -12.99 3.09
C ASP A 83 -18.35 -11.96 2.62
N LEU A 84 -17.96 -10.70 2.43
CA LEU A 84 -18.82 -9.65 1.90
C LEU A 84 -19.27 -9.93 0.47
N LEU A 85 -18.39 -10.44 -0.38
CA LEU A 85 -18.74 -10.81 -1.76
C LEU A 85 -19.75 -11.95 -1.80
N ALA A 86 -19.59 -12.96 -0.95
CA ALA A 86 -20.53 -14.07 -0.82
C ALA A 86 -21.91 -13.57 -0.36
N GLU A 87 -21.96 -12.68 0.61
CA GLU A 87 -23.22 -12.12 1.10
C GLU A 87 -23.93 -11.26 0.03
N VAL A 88 -23.18 -10.46 -0.73
CA VAL A 88 -23.75 -9.70 -1.86
C VAL A 88 -24.35 -10.62 -2.92
N GLN A 89 -23.69 -11.74 -3.23
CA GLN A 89 -24.22 -12.72 -4.18
C GLN A 89 -25.51 -13.37 -3.65
N ARG A 90 -25.53 -13.77 -2.38
CA ARG A 90 -26.72 -14.32 -1.71
C ARG A 90 -27.89 -13.35 -1.77
N LEU A 91 -27.67 -12.09 -1.41
CA LEU A 91 -28.70 -11.04 -1.41
C LEU A 91 -29.21 -10.71 -2.82
N ARG A 92 -28.36 -10.81 -3.85
CA ARG A 92 -28.79 -10.65 -5.24
C ARG A 92 -29.70 -11.79 -5.68
N ALA A 93 -29.33 -13.03 -5.38
CA ALA A 93 -30.17 -14.19 -5.66
C ALA A 93 -31.52 -14.12 -4.93
N GLU A 94 -31.52 -13.70 -3.67
CA GLU A 94 -32.74 -13.49 -2.88
C GLU A 94 -33.63 -12.40 -3.50
N ASN A 95 -33.05 -11.27 -3.91
CA ASN A 95 -33.81 -10.21 -4.60
C ASN A 95 -34.42 -10.68 -5.92
N ASP A 96 -33.67 -11.43 -6.71
CA ASP A 96 -34.16 -11.93 -8.00
C ASP A 96 -35.29 -12.95 -7.80
N TYR A 97 -35.19 -13.80 -6.79
CA TYR A 97 -36.29 -14.69 -6.41
C TYR A 97 -37.55 -13.92 -6.00
N LEU A 98 -37.41 -12.89 -5.17
CA LEU A 98 -38.54 -12.04 -4.74
C LEU A 98 -39.19 -11.30 -5.92
N LYS A 99 -38.41 -10.80 -6.87
CA LYS A 99 -38.93 -10.16 -8.09
C LYS A 99 -39.72 -11.15 -8.96
N ASN A 100 -39.22 -12.38 -9.11
CA ASN A 100 -39.91 -13.42 -9.86
C ASN A 100 -41.23 -13.80 -9.20
N LEU A 101 -41.25 -13.91 -7.87
CA LEU A 101 -42.48 -14.17 -7.12
C LEU A 101 -43.50 -13.05 -7.30
N GLN A 102 -43.08 -11.79 -7.21
CA GLN A 102 -43.95 -10.65 -7.47
C GLN A 102 -44.51 -10.66 -8.90
N ALA A 103 -43.69 -11.01 -9.89
CA ALA A 103 -44.14 -11.11 -11.28
C ALA A 103 -45.25 -12.16 -11.46
N LEU A 104 -45.10 -13.34 -10.84
CA LEU A 104 -46.09 -14.41 -10.87
C LEU A 104 -47.42 -14.01 -10.21
N VAL A 105 -47.35 -13.34 -9.06
CA VAL A 105 -48.55 -12.83 -8.36
C VAL A 105 -49.30 -11.83 -9.26
N LEU A 106 -48.58 -10.87 -9.85
CA LEU A 106 -49.18 -9.91 -10.77
C LEU A 106 -49.77 -10.56 -12.03
N GLU A 107 -49.16 -11.64 -12.54
CA GLU A 107 -49.72 -12.43 -13.63
C GLU A 107 -51.03 -13.10 -13.24
N ASP A 108 -51.07 -13.78 -12.09
CA ASP A 108 -52.29 -14.45 -11.62
C ASP A 108 -53.43 -13.45 -11.38
N GLU A 109 -53.16 -12.30 -10.74
CA GLU A 109 -54.14 -11.23 -10.57
C GLU A 109 -54.72 -10.74 -11.91
N ARG A 110 -53.86 -10.56 -12.94
CA ARG A 110 -54.31 -10.20 -14.29
C ARG A 110 -55.19 -11.29 -14.91
N HIS A 111 -54.86 -12.56 -14.71
CA HIS A 111 -55.64 -13.69 -15.23
C HIS A 111 -57.00 -13.82 -14.53
N GLN A 112 -57.07 -13.61 -13.22
CA GLN A 112 -58.32 -13.62 -12.45
C GLN A 112 -59.24 -12.47 -12.86
N HIS A 113 -58.69 -11.27 -13.10
CA HIS A 113 -59.48 -10.12 -13.56
C HIS A 113 -60.10 -10.35 -14.95
N LYS A 114 -59.40 -11.03 -15.87
CA LYS A 114 -59.91 -11.36 -17.21
C LYS A 114 -61.01 -12.42 -17.20
N LYS A 115 -61.04 -13.33 -16.23
CA LYS A 115 -62.07 -14.39 -16.10
C LYS A 115 -63.39 -13.90 -15.50
N ARG A 116 -63.40 -12.73 -14.86
CA ARG A 116 -64.58 -12.15 -14.19
C ARG A 116 -65.38 -11.20 -15.10
N TRP A 117 -64.99 -11.06 -16.37
CA TRP A 117 -65.68 -10.29 -17.41
C TRP A 117 -66.21 -11.22 -18.50
#